data_AF-A0A183HXQ8-F1
#
_entry.id   AF-A0A183HXQ8-F1
#
_cell.length_a   1.000
_cell.length_b   1.000
_cell.length_c   1.000
_cell.angle_alpha   90.00
_cell.angle_beta   90.00
_cell.angle_gamma   90.00
#
_symmetry.space_group_name_H-M   'P 1'
#
loop_
_entity.id
_entity.type
_entity.pdbx_description
1 polymer ?
#
loop_
_entity_poly.entity_id
_entity_poly.type
_entity_poly.pdbx_seq_one_letter_code
_entity_poly.pdbx_strand_id
1 'polypeptide(L)' 'MKDLLLDLSSRYGVHICGEGGEYETFVVDCPFFQKRIVVDETKIVKHSVNDFAAVAYLSLSKLHLENK' A
#
# COMPACT_ATOMS: atom_id res chain seq x y z
N MET A 1 -0.11 -7.26 10.41
CA MET A 1 0.76 -6.40 9.56
C MET A 1 2.02 -5.98 10.31
N LYS A 2 1.90 -5.42 11.53
CA LYS A 2 3.06 -5.10 12.39
C LYS A 2 4.03 -6.27 12.54
N ASP A 3 3.54 -7.44 12.92
CA ASP A 3 4.39 -8.61 13.16
C ASP A 3 5.05 -9.14 11.87
N LEU A 4 4.40 -8.95 10.72
CA LEU A 4 4.93 -9.34 9.42
C LEU A 4 6.09 -8.42 8.98
N LEU A 5 5.92 -7.10 9.08
CA LEU A 5 6.98 -6.15 8.69
C LEU A 5 8.20 -6.27 9.61
N LEU A 6 7.99 -6.56 10.90
CA LEU A 6 9.09 -6.84 11.83
C LEU A 6 9.85 -8.13 11.46
N ASP A 7 9.14 -9.20 11.09
CA ASP A 7 9.78 -10.44 10.59
C ASP A 7 10.57 -10.19 9.30
N LEU A 8 9.96 -9.50 8.33
CA LEU A 8 10.62 -9.18 7.06
C LEU A 8 11.84 -8.27 7.25
N SER A 9 11.75 -7.29 8.14
CA SER A 9 12.87 -6.44 8.51
C SER A 9 14.00 -7.28 9.14
N SER A 10 13.67 -8.18 10.07
CA SER A 10 14.66 -9.05 10.71
C SER A 10 15.32 -10.04 9.75
N ARG A 11 14.60 -10.51 8.72
CA ARG A 11 15.09 -11.55 7.79
C ARG A 11 15.78 -11.00 6.55
N TYR A 12 15.31 -9.87 6.06
CA TYR A 12 15.68 -9.34 4.74
C TYR A 12 16.14 -7.88 4.78
N GLY A 13 16.10 -7.22 5.94
CA GLY A 13 16.54 -5.83 6.07
C GLY A 13 15.55 -4.81 5.52
N VAL A 14 14.30 -5.20 5.25
CA VAL A 14 13.21 -4.31 4.83
C VAL A 14 13.03 -3.18 5.84
N HIS A 15 12.90 -1.95 5.36
CA HIS A 15 12.60 -0.79 6.17
C HIS A 15 11.12 -0.79 6.60
N ILE A 16 10.88 -0.82 7.92
CA ILE A 16 9.52 -0.96 8.49
C ILE A 16 8.60 0.21 8.11
N CYS A 17 9.15 1.37 7.77
CA CYS A 17 8.40 2.54 7.30
C CYS A 17 8.34 2.65 5.77
N GLY A 18 8.95 1.74 5.03
CA GLY A 18 8.99 1.75 3.56
C GLY A 18 9.95 2.79 2.96
N GLU A 19 10.95 3.26 3.71
CA GLU A 19 11.95 4.20 3.21
C GLU A 19 12.75 3.58 2.05
N GLY A 20 13.32 4.42 1.19
CA GLY A 20 14.00 3.93 -0.02
C GLY A 20 13.05 3.47 -1.12
N GLY A 21 11.73 3.67 -0.96
CA GLY A 21 10.72 3.32 -1.97
C GLY A 21 10.37 1.84 -1.98
N GLU A 22 10.51 1.15 -0.85
CA GLU A 22 10.22 -0.29 -0.74
C GLU A 22 8.73 -0.61 -0.89
N TYR A 23 7.86 0.29 -0.42
CA TYR A 23 6.43 0.24 -0.68
C TYR A 23 5.80 1.62 -0.51
N GLU A 24 4.62 1.77 -1.09
CA GLU A 24 3.81 2.98 -1.03
C GLU A 24 2.49 2.71 -0.31
N THR A 25 1.90 3.74 0.30
CA THR A 25 0.61 3.62 1.00
C THR A 25 -0.35 4.73 0.57
N PHE A 26 -1.65 4.47 0.73
CA PHE A 26 -2.71 5.45 0.47
C PHE A 26 -3.60 5.56 1.70
N VAL A 27 -3.69 6.76 2.27
CA VAL A 27 -4.48 7.02 3.49
C VAL A 27 -5.95 7.18 3.11
N VAL A 28 -6.78 6.20 3.46
CA VAL A 28 -8.22 6.20 3.16
C VAL A 28 -9.05 6.92 4.21
N ASP A 29 -8.55 7.01 5.44
CA ASP A 29 -9.20 7.73 6.53
C ASP A 29 -8.15 8.21 7.54
N CYS A 30 -8.33 9.44 8.03
CA CYS A 30 -7.56 9.99 9.14
C CYS A 30 -8.40 11.00 9.91
N PRO A 31 -8.10 11.31 11.19
CA PRO A 31 -8.94 12.17 12.03
C PRO A 31 -9.31 13.53 11.40
N PHE A 32 -8.44 14.08 10.56
CA PHE A 32 -8.64 15.39 9.94
C PHE A 32 -9.50 15.36 8.67
N PHE A 33 -9.81 14.19 8.10
CA PHE A 33 -10.71 14.12 6.95
C PHE A 33 -12.17 14.42 7.37
N GLN A 34 -12.91 15.16 6.55
CA GLN A 34 -14.34 15.43 6.79
C GLN A 34 -15.24 14.23 6.42
N LYS A 35 -14.77 13.40 5.49
CA LYS A 35 -15.41 12.19 4.97
C LYS A 35 -14.34 11.11 4.82
N ARG A 36 -14.70 9.83 4.95
CA ARG A 36 -13.77 8.74 4.66
C ARG A 36 -13.77 8.43 3.16
N ILE A 37 -12.64 8.01 2.64
CA ILE A 37 -12.50 7.53 1.26
C ILE A 37 -12.77 6.03 1.26
N VAL A 38 -13.75 5.59 0.48
CA VAL A 38 -14.03 4.17 0.27
C VAL A 38 -13.49 3.76 -1.08
N VAL A 39 -12.77 2.63 -1.10
CA VAL A 39 -12.23 2.04 -2.32
C VAL A 39 -13.22 0.98 -2.80
N ASP A 40 -13.88 1.27 -3.92
CA ASP A 40 -14.90 0.37 -4.50
C ASP A 40 -14.28 -0.70 -5.39
N GLU A 41 -13.27 -0.32 -6.17
CA GLU A 41 -12.64 -1.21 -7.15
C GLU A 41 -11.13 -1.00 -7.18
N THR A 42 -10.39 -2.11 -7.16
CA THR A 42 -8.93 -2.11 -7.29
C THR A 42 -8.47 -3.09 -8.35
N LYS A 43 -7.29 -2.82 -8.91
CA LYS A 43 -6.60 -3.72 -9.84
C LYS A 43 -5.13 -3.79 -9.46
N ILE A 44 -4.60 -5.00 -9.28
CA ILE A 44 -3.16 -5.19 -9.12
C ILE A 44 -2.53 -5.11 -10.51
N VAL A 45 -1.59 -4.19 -10.67
CA VAL A 45 -0.82 -4.05 -11.91
C VAL A 45 0.62 -4.42 -11.63
N LYS A 46 1.12 -5.45 -12.33
CA LYS A 46 2.53 -5.83 -12.30
C LYS A 46 3.30 -4.89 -13.22
N HIS A 47 4.34 -4.25 -12.70
CA HIS A 47 5.11 -3.24 -13.41
C HIS A 47 6.45 -3.77 -13.95
N SER A 48 6.99 -4.86 -13.41
CA SER A 48 8.30 -5.40 -13.79
C SER A 48 8.21 -6.51 -14.86
N VAL A 49 9.16 -6.47 -15.81
CA VAL A 49 9.40 -7.43 -16.90
C VAL A 49 10.45 -8.49 -16.48
N ASN A 50 10.89 -8.50 -15.22
CA ASN A 50 11.95 -9.39 -14.74
C ASN A 50 11.53 -10.15 -13.47
N ASP A 51 11.48 -11.48 -13.55
CA ASP A 51 10.91 -12.38 -12.53
C ASP A 51 11.67 -12.38 -11.19
N PHE A 52 12.88 -11.80 -11.16
CA PHE A 52 13.74 -11.75 -9.98
C PHE A 52 13.41 -10.61 -9.00
N ALA A 53 12.78 -9.53 -9.50
CA ALA A 53 12.43 -8.35 -8.70
C ALA A 53 11.03 -7.88 -9.13
N ALA A 54 10.02 -8.63 -8.69
CA ALA A 54 8.64 -8.32 -9.01
C ALA A 54 8.21 -7.03 -8.30
N VAL A 55 7.90 -6.01 -9.10
CA VAL A 55 7.27 -4.78 -8.64
C VAL A 55 5.82 -4.77 -9.11
N ALA A 56 4.91 -4.48 -8.19
CA ALA A 56 3.49 -4.31 -8.50
C ALA A 56 2.95 -3.10 -7.75
N TYR A 57 1.93 -2.47 -8.33
CA TYR A 57 1.19 -1.40 -7.68
C TYR A 57 -0.30 -1.72 -7.66
N LEU A 58 -1.01 -1.17 -6.67
CA LEU A 58 -2.45 -1.27 -6.57
C LEU A 58 -3.08 -0.06 -7.25
N SER A 59 -3.73 -0.28 -8.40
CA SER A 59 -4.50 0.76 -9.09
C SER A 59 -5.88 0.88 -8.45
N LEU A 60 -6.14 2.01 -7.79
CA LEU A 60 -7.44 2.34 -7.21
C LEU A 60 -8.35 2.84 -8.35
N SER A 61 -9.17 1.95 -8.90
CA SER A 61 -9.93 2.20 -10.14
C SER A 61 -11.24 2.94 -9.90
N LYS A 62 -11.84 2.80 -8.71
CA LYS A 62 -13.07 3.49 -8.33
C LYS A 62 -13.08 3.76 -6.84
N LEU A 63 -13.40 5.00 -6.47
CA LEU A 63 -13.48 5.47 -5.10
C LEU A 63 -14.70 6.38 -4.92
N HIS A 64 -15.23 6.44 -3.71
CA HIS A 64 -16.23 7.42 -3.31
C HIS A 64 -15.98 7.94 -1.89
N LEU A 65 -16.75 8.96 -1.49
CA LEU A 65 -16.68 9.56 -0.16
C LEU A 65 -17.92 9.21 0.65
N GLU A 66 -17.72 8.77 1.89
CA GLU A 66 -18.80 8.54 2.86
C GLU A 66 -18.66 9.45 4.07
N ASN A 67 -19.78 9.82 4.67
CA ASN A 67 -19.76 10.49 5.98
C ASN A 67 -19.14 9.54 7.02
N LYS A 68 -18.39 10.12 7.96
CA LYS A 68 -17.76 9.39 9.06
C LYS A 68 -18.72 9.11 10.19
#